data_AF-A0A286FJX7-F1
#
_entry.id   AF-A0A286FJX7-F1
#
_cell.length_a   1.000
_cell.length_b   1.000
_cell.length_c   1.000
_cell.angle_alpha   90.00
_cell.angle_beta   90.00
_cell.angle_gamma   90.00
#
_symmetry.space_group_name_H-M   'P 1'
#
loop_
_entity.id
_entity.type
_entity.pdbx_description
1 polymer ?
#
loop_
_entity_poly.entity_id
_entity_poly.type
_entity_poly.pdbx_seq_one_letter_code
_entity_poly.pdbx_strand_id
1 'polypeptide(L)'
;MREFLVEITTTVPDGTSQDEVDRRRAAEAVRARELAATGNLARLWRPVGELRSIGVWRAADEAELHEKVLGTLPLRAWMTVTVTPLESHPNDPGSH
;
A
#
# COMPACT_ATOMS: atom_id res chain seq x y z
N MET A 1 -13.13 8.73 -5.70
CA MET A 1 -12.51 7.78 -4.74
C MET A 1 -12.16 8.55 -3.49
N ARG A 2 -12.39 7.98 -2.30
CA ARG A 2 -11.87 8.51 -1.04
C ARG A 2 -10.37 8.25 -0.95
N GLU A 3 -9.66 9.12 -0.28
CA GLU A 3 -8.23 8.96 -0.01
C GLU A 3 -8.01 8.40 1.38
N PHE A 4 -6.98 7.57 1.50
CA PHE A 4 -6.60 6.93 2.75
C PHE A 4 -5.08 7.04 2.90
N LEU A 5 -4.65 7.47 4.09
CA LEU A 5 -3.26 7.28 4.50
C LEU A 5 -3.13 5.84 5.00
N VAL A 6 -2.24 5.09 4.38
CA VAL A 6 -2.02 3.69 4.73
C VAL A 6 -0.56 3.50 5.12
N GLU A 7 -0.35 2.95 6.31
CA GLU A 7 0.95 2.54 6.82
C GLU A 7 1.02 1.01 6.77
N ILE A 8 2.07 0.47 6.16
CA ILE A 8 2.24 -0.97 5.96
C ILE A 8 3.59 -1.41 6.51
N THR A 9 3.57 -2.33 7.47
CA THR A 9 4.76 -3.04 7.94
C THR A 9 4.72 -4.47 7.45
N THR A 10 5.75 -4.92 6.75
CA THR A 10 5.85 -6.30 6.25
C THR A 10 6.77 -7.12 7.13
N THR A 11 6.26 -8.20 7.70
CA THR A 11 7.04 -9.16 8.50
C THR A 11 7.01 -10.51 7.80
N VAL A 12 8.18 -10.93 7.29
CA VAL A 12 8.33 -12.23 6.64
C VAL A 12 8.29 -13.32 7.72
N PRO A 13 7.47 -14.39 7.57
CA PRO A 13 7.44 -15.49 8.52
C PRO A 13 8.79 -16.23 8.60
N ASP A 14 9.14 -16.66 9.82
CA ASP A 14 10.33 -17.46 10.06
C ASP A 14 10.30 -18.75 9.21
N GLY A 15 11.46 -19.12 8.66
CA GLY A 15 11.59 -20.31 7.80
C GLY A 15 11.14 -20.11 6.35
N THR A 16 10.68 -18.91 5.96
CA THR A 16 10.44 -18.59 4.54
C THR A 16 11.77 -18.55 3.79
N SER A 17 11.89 -19.31 2.69
CA SER A 17 13.11 -19.29 1.88
C SER A 17 13.31 -17.95 1.18
N GLN A 18 14.56 -17.57 0.95
CA GLN A 18 14.89 -16.31 0.30
C GLN A 18 14.31 -16.21 -1.12
N ASP A 19 14.31 -17.32 -1.87
CA ASP A 19 13.71 -17.39 -3.21
C ASP A 19 12.20 -17.10 -3.20
N GLU A 20 11.47 -17.56 -2.18
CA GLU A 20 10.04 -17.27 -2.04
C GLU A 20 9.80 -15.80 -1.66
N VAL A 21 10.62 -15.25 -0.76
CA VAL A 21 10.58 -13.82 -0.41
C VAL A 21 10.80 -12.96 -1.65
N ASP A 22 11.82 -13.26 -2.43
CA ASP A 22 12.18 -12.48 -3.62
C ASP A 22 11.12 -12.61 -4.72
N ARG A 23 10.55 -13.82 -4.92
CA ARG A 23 9.41 -14.04 -5.82
C ARG A 23 8.21 -13.20 -5.43
N ARG A 24 7.82 -13.18 -4.15
CA ARG A 24 6.67 -12.38 -3.70
C ARG A 24 6.93 -10.89 -3.79
N ARG A 25 8.14 -10.43 -3.46
CA ARG A 25 8.53 -9.01 -3.63
C ARG A 25 8.51 -8.58 -5.10
N ALA A 26 8.93 -9.44 -6.02
CA ALA A 26 8.85 -9.16 -7.45
C ALA A 26 7.39 -9.04 -7.91
N ALA A 27 6.53 -9.97 -7.49
CA ALA A 27 5.10 -9.91 -7.77
C ALA A 27 4.43 -8.66 -7.14
N GLU A 28 4.83 -8.31 -5.92
CA GLU A 28 4.38 -7.10 -5.22
C GLU A 28 4.70 -5.84 -6.03
N ALA A 29 5.94 -5.74 -6.54
CA ALA A 29 6.35 -4.60 -7.34
C ALA A 29 5.54 -4.48 -8.64
N VAL A 30 5.18 -5.60 -9.28
CA VAL A 30 4.30 -5.60 -10.45
C VAL A 30 2.91 -5.12 -10.06
N ARG A 31 2.30 -5.69 -9.01
CA ARG A 31 0.95 -5.33 -8.59
C ARG A 31 0.84 -3.87 -8.13
N ALA A 32 1.84 -3.37 -7.42
CA ALA A 32 1.91 -1.97 -7.02
C ALA A 32 1.96 -1.01 -8.23
N ARG A 33 2.68 -1.38 -9.31
CA ARG A 33 2.71 -0.61 -10.56
C ARG A 33 1.36 -0.59 -11.25
N GLU A 34 0.65 -1.71 -11.28
CA GLU A 34 -0.71 -1.78 -11.82
C GLU A 34 -1.67 -0.88 -11.04
N LEU A 35 -1.64 -0.95 -9.71
CA LEU A 35 -2.46 -0.11 -8.83
C LEU A 35 -2.10 1.38 -8.96
N ALA A 36 -0.85 1.71 -9.24
CA ALA A 36 -0.44 3.07 -9.56
C ALA A 36 -1.01 3.52 -10.92
N ALA A 37 -0.97 2.65 -11.93
CA ALA A 37 -1.52 2.93 -13.26
C ALA A 37 -3.04 3.14 -13.25
N THR A 38 -3.78 2.45 -12.37
CA THR A 38 -5.22 2.65 -12.16
C THR A 38 -5.54 3.80 -11.19
N GLY A 39 -4.53 4.43 -10.59
CA GLY A 39 -4.68 5.53 -9.64
C GLY A 39 -5.14 5.10 -8.23
N ASN A 40 -5.21 3.80 -7.94
CA ASN A 40 -5.50 3.27 -6.60
C ASN A 40 -4.33 3.47 -5.64
N LEU A 41 -3.09 3.40 -6.12
CA LEU A 41 -1.90 3.82 -5.39
C LEU A 41 -1.47 5.20 -5.89
N ALA A 42 -1.79 6.25 -5.14
CA ALA A 42 -1.53 7.63 -5.57
C ALA A 42 -0.08 8.04 -5.32
N ARG A 43 0.45 7.74 -4.12
CA ARG A 43 1.83 8.01 -3.73
C ARG A 43 2.31 6.99 -2.70
N LEU A 44 3.61 6.71 -2.69
CA LEU A 44 4.23 5.77 -1.76
C LEU A 44 5.62 6.27 -1.35
N TRP A 45 5.92 6.14 -0.07
CA TRP A 45 7.21 6.50 0.53
C TRP A 45 7.68 5.41 1.49
N ARG A 46 8.99 5.42 1.75
CA ARG A 46 9.61 4.69 2.86
C ARG A 46 10.21 5.72 3.82
N PRO A 47 9.77 5.76 5.09
CA PRO A 47 10.39 6.63 6.08
C PRO A 47 11.88 6.31 6.24
N VAL A 48 12.68 7.34 6.52
CA VAL A 48 14.13 7.18 6.66
C VAL A 48 14.43 6.31 7.89
N GLY A 49 15.19 5.24 7.67
CA GLY A 49 15.58 4.32 8.74
C GLY A 49 14.50 3.31 9.14
N GLU A 50 13.34 3.28 8.48
CA GLU A 50 12.25 2.35 8.80
C GLU A 50 12.00 1.33 7.68
N LEU A 51 11.51 0.15 8.07
CA LEU A 51 11.15 -0.93 7.14
C LEU A 51 9.70 -0.84 6.63
N ARG A 52 8.87 0.00 7.28
CA ARG A 52 7.49 0.22 6.86
C ARG A 52 7.41 1.11 5.61
N SER A 53 6.27 1.09 4.96
CA SER A 53 5.90 2.06 3.93
C SER A 53 4.72 2.91 4.39
N ILE A 54 4.65 4.12 3.86
CA ILE A 54 3.52 5.04 4.03
C ILE A 54 3.06 5.42 2.64
N GLY A 55 1.76 5.37 2.37
CA GLY A 55 1.23 5.77 1.06
C GLY A 55 -0.14 6.42 1.14
N VAL A 56 -0.47 7.17 0.08
CA VAL A 56 -1.82 7.64 -0.18
C VAL A 56 -2.47 6.66 -1.15
N TRP A 57 -3.57 6.05 -0.72
CA TRP A 57 -4.33 5.07 -1.48
C TRP A 57 -5.75 5.56 -1.72
N ARG A 58 -6.37 5.05 -2.80
CA ARG A 58 -7.68 5.48 -3.27
C ARG A 58 -8.59 4.28 -3.52
N ALA A 59 -9.81 4.34 -3.00
CA ALA A 59 -10.89 3.37 -3.21
C ALA A 59 -12.27 4.06 -3.10
N ALA A 60 -13.39 3.38 -3.38
CA ALA A 60 -14.71 3.96 -3.14
C ALA A 60 -14.98 4.15 -1.63
N ASP A 61 -14.61 3.15 -0.83
CA ASP A 61 -14.71 3.12 0.62
C ASP A 61 -13.61 2.24 1.24
N GLU A 62 -13.60 2.14 2.57
CA GLU A 62 -12.58 1.37 3.31
C GLU A 62 -12.71 -0.15 3.09
N ALA A 63 -13.93 -0.66 2.86
CA ALA A 63 -14.12 -2.08 2.57
C ALA A 63 -13.49 -2.45 1.22
N GLU A 64 -13.73 -1.63 0.19
CA GLU A 64 -13.10 -1.81 -1.12
C GLU A 64 -11.57 -1.64 -1.06
N LEU A 65 -11.08 -0.70 -0.24
CA LEU A 65 -9.64 -0.56 0.00
C LEU A 65 -9.05 -1.87 0.54
N HIS A 66 -9.68 -2.48 1.54
CA HIS A 66 -9.20 -3.73 2.12
C HIS A 66 -9.31 -4.92 1.17
N GLU A 67 -10.42 -5.07 0.44
CA GLU A 67 -10.69 -6.25 -0.38
C GLU A 67 -10.02 -6.18 -1.76
N LYS A 68 -10.23 -5.08 -2.49
CA LYS A 68 -9.90 -4.99 -3.92
C LYS A 68 -8.60 -4.24 -4.21
N VAL A 69 -8.09 -3.49 -3.24
CA VAL A 69 -6.83 -2.76 -3.38
C VAL A 69 -5.73 -3.48 -2.60
N LEU A 70 -5.72 -3.33 -1.27
CA LEU A 70 -4.70 -3.93 -0.41
C LEU A 70 -4.78 -5.44 -0.39
N GLY A 71 -5.99 -6.01 -0.44
CA GLY A 71 -6.24 -7.45 -0.48
C GLY A 71 -5.62 -8.16 -1.68
N THR A 72 -5.31 -7.42 -2.76
CA THR A 72 -4.72 -7.96 -3.99
C THR A 72 -3.19 -7.98 -3.97
N LEU A 73 -2.56 -7.39 -2.94
CA LEU A 73 -1.11 -7.35 -2.83
C LEU A 73 -0.56 -8.76 -2.50
N PRO A 74 0.42 -9.29 -3.26
CA PRO A 74 1.05 -10.58 -2.99
C PRO A 74 1.62 -10.76 -1.59
N LEU A 75 2.06 -9.68 -0.94
CA LEU A 75 2.56 -9.70 0.44
C LEU A 75 1.47 -9.50 1.50
N ARG A 76 0.18 -9.39 1.13
CA ARG A 76 -0.92 -9.05 2.05
C ARG A 76 -0.98 -9.90 3.33
N ALA A 77 -0.64 -11.18 3.24
CA ALA A 77 -0.61 -12.10 4.37
C ALA A 77 0.52 -11.82 5.38
N TRP A 78 1.54 -11.07 4.97
CA TRP A 78 2.70 -10.68 5.78
C TRP A 78 2.61 -9.23 6.25
N MET A 79 1.55 -8.51 5.88
CA MET A 79 1.37 -7.10 6.16
C MET A 79 0.54 -6.87 7.41
N THR A 80 1.05 -6.02 8.30
CA THR A 80 0.25 -5.25 9.26
C THR A 80 -0.07 -3.90 8.63
N VAL A 81 -1.34 -3.50 8.66
CA VAL A 81 -1.84 -2.30 7.98
C VAL A 81 -2.58 -1.42 8.96
N THR A 82 -2.26 -0.14 8.96
CA THR A 82 -3.06 0.92 9.62
C THR A 82 -3.65 1.82 8.53
N VAL A 83 -4.97 2.04 8.58
CA VAL A 83 -5.70 2.87 7.61
C VAL A 83 -6.25 4.09 8.33
N THR A 84 -6.01 5.28 7.76
CA THR A 84 -6.62 6.54 8.21
C THR A 84 -7.39 7.16 7.03
N PRO A 85 -8.73 7.26 7.08
CA PRO A 85 -9.50 7.99 6.08
C PRO A 85 -9.11 9.46 6.03
N LEU A 86 -9.01 10.02 4.82
CA LEU A 86 -8.64 11.41 4.60
C LEU A 86 -9.79 12.19 3.96
N GLU A 87 -9.87 13.48 4.29
CA GLU A 87 -10.70 14.46 3.61
C GLU A 87 -9.82 15.53 2.98
N SER A 88 -10.30 16.14 1.89
CA SER A 88 -9.62 17.27 1.27
C SER A 88 -9.57 18.44 2.24
N HIS A 89 -8.39 19.04 2.40
CA HIS A 89 -8.21 20.23 3.21
C HIS A 89 -8.35 21.49 2.32
N PRO A 90 -9.06 22.56 2.74
CA PRO A 90 -9.27 23.76 1.93
C PRO A 90 -7.98 24.50 1.54
N ASN A 91 -6.90 24.27 2.30
CA ASN A 91 -5.57 24.83 2.03
C ASN A 91 -4.63 23.84 1.33
N ASP A 92 -5.12 22.71 0.82
CA ASP A 92 -4.30 21.80 0.01
C ASP A 92 -3.81 22.57 -1.24
N PRO A 93 -2.48 22.68 -1.47
CA PRO A 93 -1.95 23.38 -2.63
C PRO A 93 -2.35 22.75 -3.97
N GLY A 94 -2.96 21.56 -3.98
CA GLY A 94 -3.34 20.85 -5.19
C GLY A 94 -2.15 20.15 -5.84
N SER A 95 -2.41 19.44 -6.94
CA SER A 95 -1.37 18.69 -7.64
C SER A 95 -0.63 19.60 -8.64
N HIS A 96 0.68 19.77 -8.44
CA HIS A 96 1.61 20.15 -9.51
C HIS A 96 1.77 19.02 -10.53
#